data_AF-A0A932N3J0-F1
#
_entry.id   AF-A0A932N3J0-F1
#
_cell.length_a   1.000
_cell.length_b   1.000
_cell.length_c   1.000
_cell.angle_alpha   90.00
_cell.angle_beta   90.00
_cell.angle_gamma   90.00
#
_symmetry.space_group_name_H-M   'P 1'
#
loop_
_entity.id
_entity.type
_entity.pdbx_description
1 polymer ?
#
loop_
_entity_poly.entity_id
_entity_poly.type
_entity_poly.pdbx_seq_one_letter_code
_entity_poly.pdbx_strand_id
1 'polypeptide(L)'
;MSRYSVPLHRQVKLAVWRSFNDVADWLRSPVSRPRVLLITGQASDEKVLEIETRLHFLCAHLPKPLEVRRATAATPFSYVGNAGVATADADALTGFARHRLRWTADLDYETNPTDGWALMDLGAALARSPRRKSTRTARRIFNGHVSRLRAEGQRPVYLFGTGPSLRLAAERSFDDGMTIVCNTIVRDPELFHHLAPTFLTAGDAIYHFGHTAHARAFRADALKRLKESDGRTLFVYPAQFDPVVRSEFSELQSLLVPIPYAEHSDVTVDLSTYFYLPLLENVLANQLLPLGCTLSSDVRMWGFDGRAPNDVGFWANSDRHAYPELMQSIRDAHPAFFADKVPTGNETKYVKHVHGELLDERLTDAERHGFRFEMLHPSWTPTLQKRYFGENRDQR
;
A
#
# COMPACT_ATOMS: atom_id res chain seq x y z
N MET A 1 0.52 -29.66 -5.02
CA MET A 1 -0.61 -28.88 -5.54
C MET A 1 -0.30 -27.40 -5.33
N SER A 2 -0.37 -26.57 -6.37
CA SER A 2 0.00 -25.14 -6.30
C SER A 2 -0.84 -24.44 -5.23
N ARG A 3 -0.20 -23.91 -4.18
CA ARG A 3 -0.80 -23.13 -3.08
C ARG A 3 -1.40 -21.79 -3.53
N TYR A 4 -1.38 -21.52 -4.83
CA TYR A 4 -1.82 -20.29 -5.46
C TYR A 4 -3.03 -20.57 -6.36
N SER A 5 -4.24 -20.58 -5.82
CA SER A 5 -5.43 -20.74 -6.67
C SER A 5 -6.54 -19.76 -6.32
N VAL A 6 -6.44 -18.59 -6.96
CA VAL A 6 -7.62 -18.00 -7.58
C VAL A 6 -8.21 -19.03 -8.55
N PRO A 7 -9.54 -19.23 -8.61
CA PRO A 7 -10.16 -20.19 -9.52
C PRO A 7 -9.66 -20.02 -10.97
N LEU A 8 -9.37 -21.13 -11.66
CA LEU A 8 -8.79 -21.14 -13.02
C LEU A 8 -9.54 -20.21 -13.99
N HIS A 9 -10.88 -20.15 -13.88
CA HIS A 9 -11.70 -19.27 -14.71
C HIS A 9 -11.43 -17.78 -14.50
N ARG A 10 -11.13 -17.35 -13.25
CA ARG A 10 -10.71 -15.98 -12.95
C ARG A 10 -9.32 -15.71 -13.53
N GLN A 11 -8.37 -16.62 -13.32
CA GLN A 11 -7.00 -16.50 -13.87
C GLN A 11 -7.01 -16.32 -15.39
N VAL A 12 -7.80 -17.12 -16.13
CA VAL A 12 -7.95 -17.01 -17.59
C VAL A 12 -8.57 -15.68 -17.98
N LYS A 13 -9.67 -15.26 -17.32
CA LYS A 13 -10.33 -13.98 -17.59
C LYS A 13 -9.36 -12.81 -17.43
N LEU A 14 -8.53 -12.83 -16.40
CA LEU A 14 -7.55 -11.77 -16.13
C LEU A 14 -6.38 -11.78 -17.08
N ALA A 15 -5.89 -12.96 -17.46
CA ALA A 15 -4.87 -13.09 -18.50
C ALA A 15 -5.37 -12.48 -19.82
N VAL A 16 -6.62 -12.74 -20.19
CA VAL A 16 -7.27 -12.13 -21.38
C VAL A 16 -7.32 -10.61 -21.24
N TRP A 17 -7.76 -10.07 -20.11
CA TRP A 17 -7.84 -8.61 -19.92
C TRP A 17 -6.47 -7.93 -19.82
N ARG A 18 -5.47 -8.59 -19.25
CA ARG A 18 -4.07 -8.11 -19.25
C ARG A 18 -3.55 -8.04 -20.66
N SER A 19 -3.68 -9.12 -21.44
CA SER A 19 -3.28 -9.15 -22.85
C SER A 19 -4.02 -8.10 -23.68
N PHE A 20 -5.32 -7.90 -23.46
CA PHE A 20 -6.08 -6.84 -24.11
C PHE A 20 -5.51 -5.45 -23.79
N ASN A 21 -5.28 -5.14 -22.51
CA ASN A 21 -4.74 -3.85 -22.11
C ASN A 21 -3.31 -3.64 -22.64
N ASP A 22 -2.45 -4.66 -22.63
CA ASP A 22 -1.09 -4.57 -23.17
C ASP A 22 -1.10 -4.27 -24.68
N VAL A 23 -1.99 -4.91 -25.45
CA VAL A 23 -2.18 -4.66 -26.88
C VAL A 23 -2.75 -3.25 -27.11
N ALA A 24 -3.77 -2.86 -26.34
CA ALA A 24 -4.38 -1.56 -26.48
C ALA A 24 -3.40 -0.43 -26.13
N ASP A 25 -2.59 -0.56 -25.07
CA ASP A 25 -1.55 0.41 -24.71
C ASP A 25 -0.41 0.51 -25.73
N TRP A 26 -0.13 -0.57 -26.46
CA TRP A 26 0.81 -0.55 -27.58
C TRP A 26 0.24 0.24 -28.77
N LEU A 27 -1.02 -0.04 -29.13
CA LEU A 27 -1.73 0.62 -30.23
C LEU A 27 -2.00 2.10 -29.96
N ARG A 28 -2.18 2.49 -28.68
CA ARG A 28 -2.52 3.85 -28.23
C ARG A 28 -1.32 4.82 -28.21
N SER A 29 -0.25 4.52 -28.95
CA SER A 29 0.88 5.44 -29.07
C SER A 29 0.38 6.81 -29.56
N PRO A 30 0.47 7.89 -28.75
CA PRO A 30 -0.24 9.13 -29.08
C PRO A 30 0.26 9.73 -30.38
N VAL A 31 -0.65 9.95 -31.33
CA VAL A 31 -0.38 10.67 -32.59
C VAL A 31 -0.14 12.17 -32.33
N SER A 32 -0.41 12.68 -31.11
CA SER A 32 -0.22 14.08 -30.69
C SER A 32 0.30 14.18 -29.25
N ARG A 33 0.59 15.41 -28.76
CA ARG A 33 1.11 15.67 -27.40
C ARG A 33 0.35 14.87 -26.33
N PRO A 34 1.06 14.19 -25.41
CA PRO A 34 0.43 13.33 -24.42
C PRO A 34 -0.30 14.20 -23.39
N ARG A 35 -1.59 13.91 -23.16
CA ARG A 35 -2.49 14.67 -22.30
C ARG A 35 -3.40 13.74 -21.50
N VAL A 36 -3.83 14.19 -20.32
CA VAL A 36 -4.89 13.56 -19.54
C VAL A 36 -6.18 14.33 -19.77
N LEU A 37 -7.24 13.62 -20.15
CA LEU A 37 -8.56 14.21 -20.33
C LEU A 37 -9.37 14.03 -19.05
N LEU A 38 -9.77 15.13 -18.41
CA LEU A 38 -10.71 15.16 -17.30
C LEU A 38 -12.14 15.34 -17.84
N ILE A 39 -12.97 14.33 -17.63
CA ILE A 39 -14.39 14.35 -17.94
C ILE A 39 -15.13 14.95 -16.74
N THR A 40 -15.82 16.08 -16.94
CA THR A 40 -16.46 16.81 -15.84
C THR A 40 -17.87 16.31 -15.54
N GLY A 41 -18.59 15.77 -16.54
CA GLY A 41 -19.98 15.35 -16.35
C GLY A 41 -20.85 16.47 -15.79
N GLN A 42 -21.59 16.15 -14.72
CA GLN A 42 -22.40 17.08 -13.94
C GLN A 42 -21.71 17.58 -12.65
N ALA A 43 -20.41 17.34 -12.48
CA ALA A 43 -19.67 17.81 -11.32
C ALA A 43 -19.66 19.34 -11.23
N SER A 44 -19.68 19.88 -9.99
CA SER A 44 -19.53 21.31 -9.75
C SER A 44 -18.14 21.82 -10.15
N ASP A 45 -18.03 23.13 -10.44
CA ASP A 45 -16.74 23.73 -10.79
C ASP A 45 -15.67 23.57 -9.70
N GLU A 46 -16.08 23.62 -8.42
CA GLU A 46 -15.21 23.39 -7.27
C GLU A 46 -14.62 21.98 -7.27
N LYS A 47 -15.49 20.96 -7.44
CA LYS A 47 -15.08 19.56 -7.52
C LYS A 47 -14.16 19.30 -8.72
N VAL A 48 -14.47 19.91 -9.87
CA VAL A 48 -13.63 19.83 -11.07
C VAL A 48 -12.24 20.42 -10.81
N LEU A 49 -12.15 21.58 -10.16
CA LEU A 49 -10.88 22.22 -9.82
C LEU A 49 -10.06 21.38 -8.82
N GLU A 50 -10.73 20.77 -7.84
CA GLU A 50 -10.08 19.89 -6.89
C GLU A 50 -9.48 18.65 -7.57
N ILE A 51 -10.23 18.00 -8.46
CA ILE A 51 -9.75 16.83 -9.20
C ILE A 51 -8.64 17.20 -10.17
N GLU A 52 -8.72 18.36 -10.81
CA GLU A 52 -7.63 18.88 -11.64
C GLU A 52 -6.36 19.10 -10.81
N THR A 53 -6.47 19.58 -9.57
CA THR A 53 -5.34 19.71 -8.64
C THR A 53 -4.72 18.34 -8.32
N ARG A 54 -5.54 17.30 -8.11
CA ARG A 54 -5.06 15.91 -7.91
C ARG A 54 -4.34 15.37 -9.14
N LEU A 55 -4.85 15.64 -10.33
CA LEU A 55 -4.22 15.26 -11.59
C LEU A 55 -2.89 16.00 -11.80
N HIS A 56 -2.82 17.29 -11.46
CA HIS A 56 -1.58 18.06 -11.52
C HIS A 56 -0.53 17.52 -10.54
N PHE A 57 -0.93 17.17 -9.32
CA PHE A 57 -0.07 16.44 -8.40
C PHE A 57 0.49 15.17 -9.05
N LEU A 58 -0.36 14.33 -9.64
CA LEU A 58 0.11 13.12 -10.29
C LEU A 58 1.06 13.42 -11.46
N CYS A 59 0.69 14.35 -12.35
CA CYS A 59 1.48 14.71 -13.53
C CYS A 59 2.86 15.23 -13.18
N ALA A 60 3.02 15.92 -12.05
CA ALA A 60 4.31 16.39 -11.56
C ALA A 60 5.30 15.25 -11.22
N HIS A 61 4.79 14.05 -10.95
CA HIS A 61 5.61 12.87 -10.63
C HIS A 61 5.87 11.95 -11.83
N LEU A 62 5.35 12.29 -13.01
CA LEU A 62 5.52 11.48 -14.21
C LEU A 62 6.80 11.86 -14.97
N PRO A 63 7.46 10.89 -15.64
CA PRO A 63 8.71 11.14 -16.36
C PRO A 63 8.55 12.02 -17.60
N LYS A 64 7.31 12.24 -18.06
CA LYS A 64 6.98 13.11 -19.19
C LYS A 64 5.91 14.10 -18.73
N PRO A 65 6.05 15.40 -19.03
CA PRO A 65 5.01 16.36 -18.72
C PRO A 65 3.74 16.00 -19.49
N LEU A 66 2.60 16.07 -18.80
CA LEU A 66 1.28 15.88 -19.36
C LEU A 66 0.45 17.13 -19.12
N GLU A 67 -0.32 17.53 -20.12
CA GLU A 67 -1.34 18.56 -19.99
C GLU A 67 -2.65 17.94 -19.49
N VAL A 68 -3.35 18.62 -18.59
CA VAL A 68 -4.72 18.27 -18.20
C VAL A 68 -5.67 19.09 -19.04
N ARG A 69 -6.61 18.45 -19.72
CA ARG A 69 -7.67 19.12 -20.49
C ARG A 69 -9.04 18.69 -20.00
N ARG A 70 -9.98 19.62 -19.95
CA ARG A 70 -11.36 19.37 -19.55
C ARG A 70 -12.25 19.05 -20.74
N ALA A 71 -13.22 18.17 -20.55
CA ALA A 71 -14.34 17.96 -21.46
C ALA A 71 -15.59 17.56 -20.67
N THR A 72 -16.77 17.95 -21.13
CA THR A 72 -18.02 17.64 -20.41
C THR A 72 -18.40 16.16 -20.51
N ALA A 73 -18.12 15.52 -21.64
CA ALA A 73 -18.45 14.11 -21.88
C ALA A 73 -17.31 13.37 -22.60
N ALA A 74 -17.18 12.06 -22.35
CA ALA A 74 -16.28 11.21 -23.09
C ALA A 74 -16.88 10.81 -24.45
N THR A 75 -16.06 10.83 -25.50
CA THR A 75 -16.37 10.20 -26.79
C THR A 75 -15.57 8.90 -26.93
N PRO A 76 -15.92 7.99 -27.86
CA PRO A 76 -15.07 6.83 -28.13
C PRO A 76 -13.61 7.20 -28.45
N PHE A 77 -13.39 8.35 -29.11
CA PHE A 77 -12.06 8.88 -29.42
C PHE A 77 -11.30 9.37 -28.18
N SER A 78 -12.00 9.72 -27.09
CA SER A 78 -11.36 10.16 -25.84
C SER A 78 -10.43 9.09 -25.27
N TYR A 79 -10.80 7.81 -25.35
CA TYR A 79 -10.04 6.71 -24.76
C TYR A 79 -8.80 6.31 -25.56
N VAL A 80 -8.75 6.66 -26.85
CA VAL A 80 -7.62 6.36 -27.75
C VAL A 80 -6.74 7.57 -28.03
N GLY A 81 -7.31 8.78 -28.03
CA GLY A 81 -6.60 10.01 -28.39
C GLY A 81 -5.85 10.68 -27.23
N ASN A 82 -6.07 10.25 -25.99
CA ASN A 82 -5.45 10.81 -24.78
C ASN A 82 -4.57 9.77 -24.10
N ALA A 83 -3.57 10.21 -23.35
CA ALA A 83 -2.67 9.36 -22.57
C ALA A 83 -3.36 8.78 -21.32
N GLY A 84 -4.35 9.48 -20.78
CA GLY A 84 -5.23 8.99 -19.73
C GLY A 84 -6.58 9.68 -19.78
N VAL A 85 -7.59 9.08 -19.18
CA VAL A 85 -8.92 9.67 -19.00
C VAL A 85 -9.30 9.57 -17.54
N ALA A 86 -9.63 10.68 -16.90
CA ALA A 86 -10.15 10.71 -15.55
C ALA A 86 -11.56 11.30 -15.56
N THR A 87 -12.37 11.00 -14.54
CA THR A 87 -13.68 11.63 -14.39
C THR A 87 -13.87 12.24 -13.02
N ALA A 88 -14.57 13.38 -12.98
CA ALA A 88 -15.09 14.01 -11.77
C ALA A 88 -16.50 13.56 -11.40
N ASP A 89 -17.12 12.79 -12.28
CA ASP A 89 -18.49 12.28 -12.16
C ASP A 89 -18.48 10.81 -12.59
N ALA A 90 -18.79 9.92 -11.65
CA ALA A 90 -18.76 8.48 -11.89
C ALA A 90 -19.67 8.03 -13.06
N ASP A 91 -20.75 8.77 -13.34
CA ASP A 91 -21.71 8.45 -14.40
C ASP A 91 -21.27 8.97 -15.78
N ALA A 92 -20.24 9.82 -15.83
CA ALA A 92 -19.73 10.37 -17.08
C ALA A 92 -18.79 9.41 -17.85
N LEU A 93 -18.40 8.28 -17.24
CA LEU A 93 -17.67 7.20 -17.90
C LEU A 93 -18.56 5.98 -18.12
N THR A 94 -18.33 5.28 -19.23
CA THR A 94 -18.99 3.98 -19.41
C THR A 94 -18.46 2.98 -18.39
N GLY A 95 -19.33 2.09 -17.90
CA GLY A 95 -18.92 1.01 -17.01
C GLY A 95 -17.82 0.11 -17.60
N PHE A 96 -17.81 -0.05 -18.93
CA PHE A 96 -16.72 -0.74 -19.62
C PHE A 96 -15.39 -0.01 -19.44
N ALA A 97 -15.33 1.29 -19.73
CA ALA A 97 -14.12 2.08 -19.60
C ALA A 97 -13.57 1.99 -18.17
N ARG A 98 -14.41 2.37 -17.19
CA ARG A 98 -14.08 2.41 -15.76
C ARG A 98 -13.50 1.08 -15.24
N HIS A 99 -14.04 -0.05 -15.68
CA HIS A 99 -13.66 -1.37 -15.13
C HIS A 99 -12.63 -2.13 -15.95
N ARG A 100 -12.36 -1.73 -17.21
CA ARG A 100 -11.55 -2.54 -18.15
C ARG A 100 -10.34 -1.83 -18.72
N LEU A 101 -10.30 -0.51 -18.70
CA LEU A 101 -9.20 0.28 -19.26
C LEU A 101 -8.30 0.80 -18.15
N ARG A 102 -7.03 0.35 -18.15
CA ARG A 102 -6.05 0.71 -17.11
C ARG A 102 -5.68 2.19 -17.06
N TRP A 103 -5.83 2.90 -18.16
CA TRP A 103 -5.56 4.34 -18.26
C TRP A 103 -6.81 5.18 -18.03
N THR A 104 -7.84 4.62 -17.39
CA THR A 104 -9.03 5.33 -16.95
C THR A 104 -9.13 5.32 -15.44
N ALA A 105 -9.55 6.45 -14.86
CA ALA A 105 -9.75 6.56 -13.42
C ALA A 105 -11.04 7.30 -13.07
N ASP A 106 -11.75 6.74 -12.09
CA ASP A 106 -12.88 7.39 -11.43
C ASP A 106 -12.33 8.17 -10.22
N LEU A 107 -12.28 9.49 -10.33
CA LEU A 107 -11.72 10.37 -9.29
C LEU A 107 -12.82 11.12 -8.52
N ASP A 108 -14.07 10.70 -8.67
CA ASP A 108 -15.18 11.20 -7.88
C ASP A 108 -15.00 10.77 -6.41
N TYR A 109 -14.36 11.60 -5.60
CA TYR A 109 -14.05 11.32 -4.20
C TYR A 109 -15.29 11.29 -3.28
N GLU A 110 -16.45 11.72 -3.77
CA GLU A 110 -17.71 11.71 -3.04
C GLU A 110 -18.45 10.39 -3.19
N THR A 111 -18.22 9.66 -4.30
CA THR A 111 -18.92 8.41 -4.60
C THR A 111 -18.00 7.20 -4.75
N ASN A 112 -16.74 7.40 -5.13
CA ASN A 112 -15.75 6.34 -5.28
C ASN A 112 -14.87 6.20 -4.02
N PRO A 113 -15.05 5.15 -3.20
CA PRO A 113 -14.24 4.94 -1.99
C PRO A 113 -12.77 4.59 -2.29
N THR A 114 -12.42 4.32 -3.55
CA THR A 114 -11.05 4.00 -3.96
C THR A 114 -10.43 5.06 -4.88
N ASP A 115 -10.95 6.28 -4.90
CA ASP A 115 -10.48 7.38 -5.77
C ASP A 115 -8.94 7.60 -5.65
N GLY A 116 -8.40 7.53 -4.43
CA GLY A 116 -6.96 7.66 -4.19
C GLY A 116 -6.16 6.55 -4.87
N TRP A 117 -6.63 5.31 -4.83
CA TRP A 117 -6.00 4.19 -5.54
C TRP A 117 -6.17 4.32 -7.05
N ALA A 118 -7.36 4.75 -7.53
CA ALA A 118 -7.61 4.99 -8.94
C ALA A 118 -6.64 6.05 -9.53
N LEU A 119 -6.33 7.11 -8.76
CA LEU A 119 -5.32 8.10 -9.15
C LEU A 119 -3.92 7.47 -9.28
N MET A 120 -3.54 6.60 -8.34
CA MET A 120 -2.24 5.93 -8.37
C MET A 120 -2.14 4.91 -9.51
N ASP A 121 -3.21 4.17 -9.77
CA ASP A 121 -3.30 3.22 -10.89
C ASP A 121 -3.21 3.94 -12.24
N LEU A 122 -3.87 5.09 -12.38
CA LEU A 122 -3.71 5.96 -13.55
C LEU A 122 -2.24 6.40 -13.69
N GLY A 123 -1.60 6.81 -12.60
CA GLY A 123 -0.18 7.15 -12.56
C GLY A 123 0.72 6.02 -13.04
N ALA A 124 0.50 4.81 -12.53
CA ALA A 124 1.23 3.62 -12.92
C ALA A 124 1.04 3.31 -14.42
N ALA A 125 -0.19 3.39 -14.93
CA ALA A 125 -0.49 3.21 -16.35
C ALA A 125 0.23 4.24 -17.23
N LEU A 126 0.17 5.52 -16.85
CA LEU A 126 0.81 6.64 -17.57
C LEU A 126 2.34 6.54 -17.57
N ALA A 127 2.93 6.14 -16.45
CA ALA A 127 4.38 5.90 -16.33
C ALA A 127 4.85 4.63 -17.04
N ARG A 128 3.92 3.74 -17.43
CA ARG A 128 4.16 2.35 -17.83
C ARG A 128 4.90 1.58 -16.74
N SER A 129 4.49 1.80 -15.49
CA SER A 129 5.06 1.21 -14.28
C SER A 129 4.23 0.02 -13.78
N PRO A 130 4.86 -1.04 -13.25
CA PRO A 130 6.30 -1.26 -13.23
C PRO A 130 6.85 -1.69 -14.61
N ARG A 131 7.94 -1.05 -15.04
CA ARG A 131 8.68 -1.50 -16.24
C ARG A 131 9.37 -2.83 -15.92
N ARG A 132 9.35 -3.80 -16.84
CA ARG A 132 10.05 -5.11 -16.67
C ARG A 132 11.50 -4.97 -16.19
N LYS A 133 12.24 -3.97 -16.70
CA LYS A 133 13.62 -3.66 -16.25
C LYS A 133 13.66 -3.19 -14.80
N SER A 134 12.75 -2.31 -14.39
CA SER A 134 12.63 -1.80 -13.02
C SER A 134 12.32 -2.92 -12.04
N THR A 135 11.32 -3.78 -12.34
CA THR A 135 10.96 -4.94 -11.51
C THR A 135 12.14 -5.89 -11.33
N ARG A 136 12.90 -6.18 -12.40
CA ARG A 136 14.07 -7.05 -12.32
C ARG A 136 15.17 -6.46 -11.45
N THR A 137 15.37 -5.14 -11.49
CA THR A 137 16.32 -4.45 -10.61
C THR A 137 15.86 -4.49 -9.16
N ALA A 138 14.59 -4.15 -8.88
CA ALA A 138 14.01 -4.21 -7.54
C ALA A 138 14.13 -5.63 -6.94
N ARG A 139 13.79 -6.66 -7.72
CA ARG A 139 13.94 -8.06 -7.31
C ARG A 139 15.39 -8.42 -6.99
N ARG A 140 16.36 -7.93 -7.77
CA ARG A 140 17.78 -8.18 -7.51
C ARG A 140 18.23 -7.54 -6.21
N ILE A 141 17.86 -6.27 -5.98
CA ILE A 141 18.17 -5.54 -4.74
C ILE A 141 17.60 -6.30 -3.54
N PHE A 142 16.31 -6.64 -3.61
CA PHE A 142 15.62 -7.39 -2.56
C PHE A 142 16.27 -8.74 -2.29
N ASN A 143 16.47 -9.57 -3.33
CA ASN A 143 17.07 -10.90 -3.17
C ASN A 143 18.50 -10.82 -2.62
N GLY A 144 19.31 -9.87 -3.09
CA GLY A 144 20.67 -9.69 -2.56
C GLY A 144 20.68 -9.32 -1.09
N HIS A 145 19.71 -8.50 -0.65
CA HIS A 145 19.56 -8.12 0.75
C HIS A 145 19.05 -9.29 1.61
N VAL A 146 17.99 -9.98 1.19
CA VAL A 146 17.44 -11.16 1.87
C VAL A 146 18.48 -12.29 1.98
N SER A 147 19.25 -12.55 0.93
CA SER A 147 20.31 -13.56 0.95
C SER A 147 21.40 -13.25 1.97
N ARG A 148 21.75 -11.96 2.15
CA ARG A 148 22.72 -11.55 3.17
C ARG A 148 22.19 -11.79 4.58
N LEU A 149 20.96 -11.37 4.85
CA LEU A 149 20.32 -11.55 6.15
C LEU A 149 20.18 -13.03 6.51
N ARG A 150 19.74 -13.88 5.57
CA ARG A 150 19.63 -15.32 5.78
C ARG A 150 20.99 -15.99 6.03
N ALA A 151 22.08 -15.44 5.51
CA ALA A 151 23.44 -15.95 5.73
C ALA A 151 23.97 -15.67 7.16
N GLU A 152 23.36 -14.74 7.89
CA GLU A 152 23.66 -14.46 9.30
C GLU A 152 23.05 -15.50 10.26
N GLY A 153 22.23 -16.42 9.75
CA GLY A 153 21.57 -17.47 10.51
C GLY A 153 20.07 -17.23 10.72
N GLN A 154 19.39 -18.21 11.32
CA GLN A 154 17.98 -18.05 11.67
C GLN A 154 17.83 -17.11 12.86
N ARG A 155 17.00 -16.07 12.68
CA ARG A 155 16.69 -15.06 13.68
C ARG A 155 15.18 -14.78 13.67
N PRO A 156 14.56 -14.40 14.80
CA PRO A 156 13.18 -13.94 14.79
C PRO A 156 13.03 -12.67 13.95
N VAL A 157 11.83 -12.46 13.42
CA VAL A 157 11.46 -11.19 12.78
C VAL A 157 10.43 -10.48 13.64
N TYR A 158 10.69 -9.21 13.91
CA TYR A 158 9.80 -8.32 14.63
C TYR A 158 9.08 -7.39 13.66
N LEU A 159 7.75 -7.51 13.62
CA LEU A 159 6.87 -6.63 12.85
C LEU A 159 6.32 -5.55 13.77
N PHE A 160 6.42 -4.29 13.34
CA PHE A 160 5.91 -3.15 14.10
C PHE A 160 4.76 -2.45 13.36
N GLY A 161 3.60 -2.43 14.01
CA GLY A 161 2.45 -1.60 13.68
C GLY A 161 2.54 -0.22 14.33
N THR A 162 1.42 0.51 14.38
CA THR A 162 1.36 1.94 14.79
C THR A 162 0.48 2.21 16.00
N GLY A 163 0.05 1.15 16.69
CA GLY A 163 -0.82 1.24 17.86
C GLY A 163 -0.14 1.82 19.12
N PRO A 164 -0.93 2.23 20.13
CA PRO A 164 -0.43 2.92 21.33
C PRO A 164 0.62 2.17 22.13
N SER A 165 0.55 0.83 22.17
CA SER A 165 1.53 -0.04 22.84
C SER A 165 2.96 0.15 22.37
N LEU A 166 3.15 0.72 21.17
CA LEU A 166 4.46 0.92 20.56
C LEU A 166 5.39 1.78 21.41
N ARG A 167 4.85 2.65 22.30
CA ARG A 167 5.69 3.42 23.24
C ARG A 167 6.60 2.53 24.10
N LEU A 168 6.13 1.32 24.43
CA LEU A 168 6.83 0.37 25.28
C LEU A 168 7.93 -0.39 24.52
N ALA A 169 7.91 -0.36 23.17
CA ALA A 169 8.97 -0.98 22.38
C ALA A 169 10.33 -0.29 22.59
N ALA A 170 10.34 1.00 22.96
CA ALA A 170 11.57 1.73 23.29
C ALA A 170 12.28 1.18 24.53
N GLU A 171 11.58 0.42 25.38
CA GLU A 171 12.11 -0.14 26.63
C GLU A 171 12.72 -1.55 26.44
N ARG A 172 12.63 -2.12 25.23
CA ARG A 172 13.09 -3.48 24.91
C ARG A 172 14.15 -3.47 23.81
N SER A 173 15.16 -4.34 23.90
CA SER A 173 16.10 -4.62 22.80
C SER A 173 15.53 -5.63 21.80
N PHE A 174 15.83 -5.42 20.52
CA PHE A 174 15.48 -6.29 19.40
C PHE A 174 16.70 -6.79 18.64
N ASP A 175 17.89 -6.71 19.26
CA ASP A 175 19.17 -7.04 18.62
C ASP A 175 19.29 -8.54 18.25
N ASP A 176 18.47 -9.39 18.86
CA ASP A 176 18.39 -10.82 18.53
C ASP A 176 17.73 -11.09 17.17
N GLY A 177 16.99 -10.13 16.61
CA GLY A 177 16.18 -10.31 15.40
C GLY A 177 16.31 -9.24 14.33
N MET A 178 15.52 -9.42 13.29
CA MET A 178 15.33 -8.44 12.22
C MET A 178 14.06 -7.65 12.47
N THR A 179 14.10 -6.34 12.26
CA THR A 179 12.96 -5.45 12.51
C THR A 179 12.37 -4.94 11.19
N ILE A 180 11.05 -4.99 11.08
CA ILE A 180 10.28 -4.47 9.95
C ILE A 180 9.27 -3.47 10.49
N VAL A 181 9.38 -2.23 10.06
CA VAL A 181 8.49 -1.14 10.48
C VAL A 181 7.55 -0.75 9.34
N CYS A 182 6.35 -0.28 9.67
CA CYS A 182 5.42 0.22 8.68
C CYS A 182 4.92 1.64 8.93
N ASN A 183 4.39 2.23 7.86
CA ASN A 183 3.56 3.43 7.89
C ASN A 183 4.23 4.55 8.69
N THR A 184 3.48 5.12 9.64
CA THR A 184 3.79 6.39 10.29
C THR A 184 4.86 6.31 11.37
N ILE A 185 5.44 5.14 11.67
CA ILE A 185 6.60 5.01 12.58
C ILE A 185 7.72 6.00 12.21
N VAL A 186 7.87 6.31 10.93
CA VAL A 186 8.86 7.27 10.43
C VAL A 186 8.78 8.67 11.07
N ARG A 187 7.60 9.04 11.62
CA ARG A 187 7.39 10.28 12.37
C ARG A 187 8.28 10.36 13.61
N ASP A 188 8.54 9.23 14.26
CA ASP A 188 9.31 9.15 15.49
C ASP A 188 10.77 8.75 15.20
N PRO A 189 11.71 9.72 15.16
CA PRO A 189 13.11 9.41 14.90
C PRO A 189 13.72 8.54 15.99
N GLU A 190 13.37 8.75 17.26
CA GLU A 190 13.97 8.03 18.39
C GLU A 190 13.63 6.54 18.29
N LEU A 191 12.34 6.23 18.08
CA LEU A 191 11.92 4.85 17.91
C LEU A 191 12.48 4.25 16.62
N PHE A 192 12.48 4.98 15.50
CA PHE A 192 13.03 4.46 14.25
C PHE A 192 14.52 4.11 14.38
N HIS A 193 15.31 4.95 15.06
CA HIS A 193 16.73 4.68 15.30
C HIS A 193 16.93 3.52 16.27
N HIS A 194 16.15 3.44 17.35
CA HIS A 194 16.16 2.33 18.31
C HIS A 194 15.87 0.99 17.63
N LEU A 195 14.84 0.95 16.77
CA LEU A 195 14.45 -0.27 16.07
C LEU A 195 15.43 -0.67 14.95
N ALA A 196 16.20 0.28 14.41
CA ALA A 196 17.16 0.07 13.33
C ALA A 196 16.62 -0.82 12.17
N PRO A 197 15.50 -0.45 11.54
CA PRO A 197 14.74 -1.33 10.67
C PRO A 197 15.54 -1.89 9.48
N THR A 198 15.39 -3.18 9.25
CA THR A 198 15.83 -3.84 8.02
C THR A 198 14.96 -3.40 6.83
N PHE A 199 13.65 -3.31 7.07
CA PHE A 199 12.68 -2.92 6.06
C PHE A 199 11.74 -1.85 6.61
N LEU A 200 11.50 -0.82 5.80
CA LEU A 200 10.36 0.08 5.91
C LEU A 200 9.31 -0.35 4.90
N THR A 201 8.04 -0.35 5.28
CA THR A 201 6.94 -0.67 4.37
C THR A 201 5.75 0.28 4.49
N ALA A 202 5.13 0.63 3.36
CA ALA A 202 3.91 1.44 3.31
C ALA A 202 3.13 1.12 2.03
N GLY A 203 1.80 1.15 2.07
CA GLY A 203 0.99 0.62 0.96
C GLY A 203 -0.39 1.23 0.77
N ASP A 204 -0.65 2.37 1.39
CA ASP A 204 -1.96 3.03 1.28
C ASP A 204 -1.90 4.30 0.42
N ALA A 205 -2.83 4.42 -0.52
CA ALA A 205 -2.88 5.53 -1.45
C ALA A 205 -3.17 6.87 -0.78
N ILE A 206 -4.10 6.93 0.18
CA ILE A 206 -4.56 8.20 0.76
C ILE A 206 -3.72 8.59 1.99
N TYR A 207 -3.17 7.61 2.72
CA TYR A 207 -2.34 7.89 3.89
C TYR A 207 -0.86 8.16 3.54
N HIS A 208 -0.31 7.55 2.48
CA HIS A 208 1.12 7.58 2.20
C HIS A 208 1.48 8.26 0.87
N PHE A 209 0.76 7.95 -0.20
CA PHE A 209 1.20 8.33 -1.56
C PHE A 209 0.33 9.39 -2.24
N GLY A 210 -0.69 9.87 -1.54
CA GLY A 210 -1.65 10.86 -2.02
C GLY A 210 -1.13 12.29 -2.01
N HIS A 211 -2.01 13.20 -2.41
CA HIS A 211 -1.72 14.62 -2.55
C HIS A 211 -1.93 15.43 -1.25
N THR A 212 -2.52 14.83 -0.21
CA THR A 212 -2.90 15.50 1.04
C THR A 212 -1.69 15.91 1.89
N ALA A 213 -1.90 16.81 2.85
CA ALA A 213 -0.86 17.23 3.78
C ALA A 213 -0.31 16.05 4.60
N HIS A 214 -1.19 15.15 5.04
CA HIS A 214 -0.79 13.92 5.75
C HIS A 214 0.15 13.05 4.90
N ALA A 215 -0.23 12.75 3.66
CA ALA A 215 0.59 11.90 2.79
C ALA A 215 1.95 12.54 2.48
N ARG A 216 1.99 13.87 2.30
CA ARG A 216 3.25 14.62 2.12
C ARG A 216 4.14 14.56 3.37
N ALA A 217 3.57 14.74 4.56
CA ALA A 217 4.32 14.64 5.82
C ALA A 217 4.94 13.25 5.99
N PHE A 218 4.16 12.19 5.76
CA PHE A 218 4.68 10.82 5.75
C PHE A 218 5.86 10.65 4.80
N ARG A 219 5.77 11.10 3.54
CA ARG A 219 6.85 10.92 2.57
C ARG A 219 8.10 11.72 2.92
N ALA A 220 7.94 12.92 3.46
CA ALA A 220 9.06 13.72 3.95
C ALA A 220 9.81 13.02 5.09
N ASP A 221 9.08 12.51 6.08
CA ASP A 221 9.68 11.78 7.19
C ASP A 221 10.28 10.44 6.74
N ALA A 222 9.60 9.69 5.87
CA ALA A 222 10.14 8.45 5.31
C ALA A 222 11.45 8.69 4.53
N LEU A 223 11.51 9.73 3.69
CA LEU A 223 12.74 10.11 2.98
C LEU A 223 13.86 10.44 3.96
N LYS A 224 13.56 11.19 5.02
CA LYS A 224 14.53 11.56 6.06
C LYS A 224 15.05 10.32 6.80
N ARG A 225 14.16 9.45 7.27
CA ARG A 225 14.52 8.21 7.98
C ARG A 225 15.35 7.25 7.12
N LEU A 226 15.01 7.12 5.83
CA LEU A 226 15.79 6.28 4.92
C LEU A 226 17.19 6.87 4.65
N LYS A 227 17.33 8.20 4.56
CA LYS A 227 18.65 8.85 4.49
C LYS A 227 19.48 8.57 5.74
N GLU A 228 18.89 8.71 6.92
CA GLU A 228 19.53 8.42 8.22
C GLU A 228 19.85 6.93 8.43
N SER A 229 19.27 6.02 7.65
CA SER A 229 19.58 4.59 7.75
C SER A 229 20.93 4.20 7.13
N ASP A 230 21.60 5.12 6.42
CA ASP A 230 22.88 4.88 5.73
C ASP A 230 22.85 3.65 4.80
N GLY A 231 21.72 3.45 4.11
CA GLY A 231 21.50 2.37 3.16
C GLY A 231 21.22 1.00 3.77
N ARG A 232 21.04 0.92 5.10
CA ARG A 232 20.66 -0.32 5.80
C ARG A 232 19.21 -0.70 5.55
N THR A 233 18.30 0.29 5.53
CA THR A 233 16.86 0.05 5.42
C THR A 233 16.41 0.07 3.98
N LEU A 234 15.81 -1.02 3.49
CA LEU A 234 15.12 -1.03 2.21
C LEU A 234 13.67 -0.55 2.36
N PHE A 235 13.20 0.25 1.40
CA PHE A 235 11.81 0.69 1.35
C PHE A 235 11.01 -0.20 0.39
N VAL A 236 10.16 -1.06 0.96
CA VAL A 236 9.28 -1.97 0.21
C VAL A 236 7.88 -1.38 0.11
N TYR A 237 7.36 -1.25 -1.10
CA TYR A 237 6.04 -0.67 -1.33
C TYR A 237 5.37 -1.26 -2.58
N PRO A 238 4.04 -1.19 -2.72
CA PRO A 238 3.35 -1.65 -3.92
C PRO A 238 3.78 -0.87 -5.16
N ALA A 239 4.07 -1.59 -6.24
CA ALA A 239 4.62 -1.00 -7.47
C ALA A 239 3.72 0.04 -8.13
N GLN A 240 2.42 0.08 -7.81
CA GLN A 240 1.50 1.13 -8.28
C GLN A 240 1.89 2.52 -7.80
N PHE A 241 2.57 2.64 -6.66
CA PHE A 241 3.00 3.93 -6.10
C PHE A 241 4.39 4.37 -6.60
N ASP A 242 5.06 3.54 -7.41
CA ASP A 242 6.41 3.79 -7.93
C ASP A 242 6.58 5.12 -8.68
N PRO A 243 5.60 5.66 -9.43
CA PRO A 243 5.73 6.98 -10.04
C PRO A 243 6.00 8.09 -9.00
N VAL A 244 5.21 8.14 -7.93
CA VAL A 244 5.37 9.13 -6.85
C VAL A 244 6.68 8.87 -6.10
N VAL A 245 6.91 7.63 -5.68
CA VAL A 245 8.08 7.29 -4.86
C VAL A 245 9.38 7.54 -5.62
N ARG A 246 9.52 7.15 -6.89
CA ARG A 246 10.77 7.40 -7.63
C ARG A 246 11.04 8.88 -7.87
N SER A 247 10.00 9.67 -8.05
CA SER A 247 10.12 11.11 -8.27
C SER A 247 10.59 11.81 -6.98
N GLU A 248 9.97 11.52 -5.84
CA GLU A 248 10.33 12.18 -4.58
C GLU A 248 11.58 11.58 -3.90
N PHE A 249 11.85 10.29 -4.09
CA PHE A 249 12.99 9.56 -3.49
C PHE A 249 14.10 9.33 -4.53
N SER A 250 14.33 10.31 -5.40
CA SER A 250 15.26 10.22 -6.53
C SER A 250 16.72 9.96 -6.12
N GLU A 251 17.12 10.36 -4.91
CA GLU A 251 18.46 10.11 -4.35
C GLU A 251 18.62 8.70 -3.76
N LEU A 252 17.52 7.98 -3.49
CA LEU A 252 17.53 6.70 -2.76
C LEU A 252 17.16 5.51 -3.63
N GLN A 253 17.35 5.60 -4.96
CA GLN A 253 16.88 4.58 -5.92
C GLN A 253 17.39 3.16 -5.64
N SER A 254 18.56 3.02 -5.00
CA SER A 254 19.15 1.74 -4.61
C SER A 254 18.43 1.08 -3.41
N LEU A 255 17.62 1.84 -2.67
CA LEU A 255 16.87 1.37 -1.51
C LEU A 255 15.39 1.08 -1.83
N LEU A 256 14.92 1.47 -3.02
CA LEU A 256 13.52 1.35 -3.41
C LEU A 256 13.20 -0.03 -3.99
N VAL A 257 12.23 -0.71 -3.38
CA VAL A 257 11.76 -2.04 -3.77
C VAL A 257 10.26 -2.01 -4.07
N PRO A 258 9.86 -1.53 -5.27
CA PRO A 258 8.47 -1.65 -5.73
C PRO A 258 8.13 -3.11 -6.04
N ILE A 259 7.13 -3.67 -5.36
CA ILE A 259 6.64 -5.04 -5.57
C ILE A 259 5.22 -5.00 -6.17
N PRO A 260 4.97 -5.62 -7.33
CA PRO A 260 3.62 -5.68 -7.90
C PRO A 260 2.69 -6.59 -7.07
N TYR A 261 1.39 -6.32 -7.13
CA TYR A 261 0.40 -7.26 -6.60
C TYR A 261 0.19 -8.46 -7.53
N ALA A 262 -0.09 -9.62 -6.94
CA ALA A 262 -0.67 -10.76 -7.63
C ALA A 262 -1.93 -11.22 -6.92
N GLU A 263 -2.78 -11.94 -7.65
CA GLU A 263 -4.01 -12.44 -7.08
C GLU A 263 -3.77 -13.72 -6.29
N HIS A 264 -3.42 -13.54 -5.04
CA HIS A 264 -3.38 -14.57 -4.01
C HIS A 264 -3.56 -13.88 -2.65
N SER A 265 -3.90 -14.67 -1.64
CA SER A 265 -4.05 -14.24 -0.24
C SER A 265 -3.00 -14.88 0.68
N ASP A 266 -1.99 -15.55 0.12
CA ASP A 266 -0.95 -16.21 0.89
C ASP A 266 -0.02 -15.19 1.58
N VAL A 267 -0.12 -15.12 2.91
CA VAL A 267 0.70 -14.27 3.77
C VAL A 267 2.10 -14.84 4.02
N THR A 268 2.34 -16.11 3.65
CA THR A 268 3.63 -16.81 3.79
C THR A 268 4.45 -16.84 2.50
N VAL A 269 3.98 -16.14 1.47
CA VAL A 269 4.65 -16.05 0.18
C VAL A 269 6.12 -15.66 0.35
N ASP A 270 7.04 -16.50 -0.14
CA ASP A 270 8.46 -16.15 -0.17
C ASP A 270 8.69 -15.16 -1.32
N LEU A 271 8.80 -13.88 -0.98
CA LEU A 271 8.99 -12.79 -1.93
C LEU A 271 10.31 -12.89 -2.70
N SER A 272 11.30 -13.63 -2.20
CA SER A 272 12.57 -13.84 -2.93
C SER A 272 12.39 -14.78 -4.14
N THR A 273 11.41 -15.69 -4.03
CA THR A 273 11.06 -16.68 -5.06
C THR A 273 9.88 -16.20 -5.91
N TYR A 274 8.82 -15.71 -5.28
CA TYR A 274 7.62 -15.17 -5.91
C TYR A 274 7.46 -13.69 -5.58
N PHE A 275 8.04 -12.83 -6.43
CA PHE A 275 8.15 -11.38 -6.20
C PHE A 275 6.84 -10.62 -6.48
N TYR A 276 5.77 -10.98 -5.77
CA TYR A 276 4.46 -10.35 -5.82
C TYR A 276 3.82 -10.29 -4.43
N LEU A 277 3.21 -9.17 -4.09
CA LEU A 277 2.44 -9.01 -2.86
C LEU A 277 1.06 -9.67 -2.99
N PRO A 278 0.52 -10.27 -1.91
CA PRO A 278 -0.86 -10.73 -1.90
C PRO A 278 -1.85 -9.55 -1.92
N LEU A 279 -3.01 -9.76 -2.53
CA LEU A 279 -4.10 -8.79 -2.56
C LEU A 279 -4.95 -8.89 -1.28
N LEU A 280 -4.45 -8.28 -0.21
CA LEU A 280 -5.13 -8.16 1.07
C LEU A 280 -5.28 -6.68 1.45
N GLU A 281 -6.35 -6.34 2.18
CA GLU A 281 -6.83 -4.95 2.36
C GLU A 281 -6.10 -4.14 3.45
N ASN A 282 -5.02 -4.66 4.05
CA ASN A 282 -4.22 -3.93 5.05
C ASN A 282 -2.72 -4.24 4.95
N VAL A 283 -1.91 -3.31 5.45
CA VAL A 283 -0.43 -3.36 5.44
C VAL A 283 0.14 -4.54 6.21
N LEU A 284 -0.50 -4.97 7.31
CA LEU A 284 -0.05 -6.15 8.04
C LEU A 284 -0.11 -7.39 7.14
N ALA A 285 -1.27 -7.62 6.52
CA ALA A 285 -1.52 -8.80 5.71
C ALA A 285 -0.84 -8.77 4.33
N ASN A 286 -0.80 -7.61 3.68
CA ASN A 286 -0.29 -7.51 2.31
C ASN A 286 1.22 -7.25 2.20
N GLN A 287 1.87 -6.79 3.27
CA GLN A 287 3.28 -6.40 3.23
C GLN A 287 4.09 -6.96 4.40
N LEU A 288 3.70 -6.66 5.64
CA LEU A 288 4.49 -7.03 6.82
C LEU A 288 4.61 -8.55 6.97
N LEU A 289 3.50 -9.29 6.88
CA LEU A 289 3.53 -10.75 6.99
C LEU A 289 4.31 -11.40 5.82
N PRO A 290 4.07 -11.08 4.54
CA PRO A 290 4.89 -11.60 3.44
C PRO A 290 6.39 -11.33 3.60
N LEU A 291 6.78 -10.13 4.05
CA LEU A 291 8.18 -9.80 4.30
C LEU A 291 8.73 -10.60 5.49
N GLY A 292 7.99 -10.67 6.60
CA GLY A 292 8.40 -11.40 7.79
C GLY A 292 8.57 -12.89 7.51
N CYS A 293 7.59 -13.50 6.86
CA CYS A 293 7.61 -14.91 6.47
C CYS A 293 8.69 -15.22 5.42
N THR A 294 9.07 -14.23 4.59
CA THR A 294 10.23 -14.37 3.69
C THR A 294 11.52 -14.49 4.49
N LEU A 295 11.66 -13.81 5.62
CA LEU A 295 12.90 -13.78 6.39
C LEU A 295 13.00 -14.91 7.43
N SER A 296 11.88 -15.25 8.09
CA SER A 296 11.87 -16.22 9.19
C SER A 296 10.52 -16.90 9.34
N SER A 297 10.55 -18.11 9.92
CA SER A 297 9.35 -18.79 10.40
C SER A 297 8.96 -18.38 11.83
N ASP A 298 9.80 -17.62 12.56
CA ASP A 298 9.47 -17.04 13.87
C ASP A 298 9.16 -15.54 13.70
N VAL A 299 7.87 -15.19 13.70
CA VAL A 299 7.36 -13.83 13.45
C VAL A 299 6.70 -13.30 14.71
N ARG A 300 7.23 -12.21 15.26
CA ARG A 300 6.78 -11.56 16.48
C ARG A 300 6.23 -10.17 16.14
N MET A 301 5.18 -9.74 16.82
CA MET A 301 4.36 -8.61 16.42
C MET A 301 4.15 -7.63 17.58
N TRP A 302 4.39 -6.34 17.34
CA TRP A 302 4.15 -5.25 18.30
C TRP A 302 3.39 -4.11 17.63
N GLY A 303 2.56 -3.37 18.37
CA GLY A 303 1.89 -2.17 17.83
C GLY A 303 0.65 -2.48 16.99
N PHE A 304 0.12 -3.70 17.09
CA PHE A 304 -1.15 -4.12 16.49
C PHE A 304 -2.28 -4.19 17.53
N ASP A 305 -2.47 -3.09 18.24
CA ASP A 305 -3.38 -2.95 19.38
C ASP A 305 -4.85 -3.21 19.03
N GLY A 306 -5.27 -2.96 17.79
CA GLY A 306 -6.68 -3.03 17.42
C GLY A 306 -7.43 -1.76 17.78
N ARG A 307 -8.76 -1.88 17.77
CA ARG A 307 -9.69 -0.84 18.20
C ARG A 307 -10.26 -1.21 19.55
N ALA A 308 -9.90 -0.46 20.60
CA ALA A 308 -10.48 -0.59 21.92
C ALA A 308 -11.97 -0.15 21.91
N PRO A 309 -12.79 -0.62 22.88
CA PRO A 309 -14.23 -0.33 22.90
C PRO A 309 -14.62 1.17 22.83
N ASN A 310 -13.76 2.06 23.35
CA ASN A 310 -14.01 3.50 23.44
C ASN A 310 -13.28 4.33 22.36
N ASP A 311 -12.60 3.69 21.41
CA ASP A 311 -11.83 4.39 20.38
C ASP A 311 -12.73 5.05 19.33
N VAL A 312 -12.39 6.30 18.98
CA VAL A 312 -13.04 7.06 17.90
C VAL A 312 -12.27 6.84 16.60
N GLY A 313 -12.97 6.48 15.52
CA GLY A 313 -12.38 6.22 14.21
C GLY A 313 -12.04 4.74 13.95
N PHE A 314 -11.19 4.52 12.96
CA PHE A 314 -10.91 3.22 12.36
C PHE A 314 -9.95 2.35 13.18
N TRP A 315 -8.94 2.98 13.80
CA TRP A 315 -7.88 2.36 14.59
C TRP A 315 -7.34 3.38 15.58
N ALA A 316 -6.97 2.96 16.79
CA ALA A 316 -6.18 3.81 17.66
C ALA A 316 -4.74 3.83 17.16
N ASN A 317 -4.28 4.99 16.71
CA ASN A 317 -2.87 5.20 16.45
C ASN A 317 -2.27 5.94 17.64
N SER A 318 -0.98 5.73 17.88
CA SER A 318 -0.26 6.55 18.84
C SER A 318 -0.11 7.99 18.31
N ASP A 319 -0.48 8.99 19.11
CA ASP A 319 -0.32 10.41 18.74
C ASP A 319 1.12 10.78 18.40
N ARG A 320 2.08 10.09 19.03
CA ARG A 320 3.53 10.25 18.80
C ARG A 320 3.99 9.64 17.47
N HIS A 321 3.37 8.54 17.05
CA HIS A 321 3.81 7.73 15.90
C HIS A 321 2.86 7.83 14.69
N ALA A 322 1.85 8.70 14.71
CA ALA A 322 0.89 8.96 13.62
C ALA A 322 0.76 10.46 13.41
N TYR A 323 -0.05 10.96 12.46
CA TYR A 323 -0.25 12.41 12.23
C TYR A 323 -1.71 12.84 12.54
N PRO A 324 -2.19 12.73 13.79
CA PRO A 324 -3.58 13.05 14.15
C PRO A 324 -3.99 14.46 13.71
N GLU A 325 -3.09 15.43 13.80
CA GLU A 325 -3.33 16.82 13.39
C GLU A 325 -3.57 16.99 11.88
N LEU A 326 -3.14 16.02 11.06
CA LEU A 326 -3.34 16.03 9.61
C LEU A 326 -4.46 15.11 9.13
N MET A 327 -5.09 14.35 10.03
CA MET A 327 -6.13 13.38 9.67
C MET A 327 -7.35 14.01 9.01
N GLN A 328 -7.71 15.24 9.41
CA GLN A 328 -8.83 15.95 8.80
C GLN A 328 -8.59 16.18 7.30
N SER A 329 -7.35 16.45 6.88
CA SER A 329 -7.02 16.65 5.46
C SER A 329 -7.28 15.40 4.59
N ILE A 330 -7.18 14.19 5.16
CA ILE A 330 -7.54 12.96 4.45
C ILE A 330 -9.07 12.79 4.42
N ARG A 331 -9.75 13.07 5.55
CA ARG A 331 -11.22 12.95 5.65
C ARG A 331 -11.94 13.86 4.66
N ASP A 332 -11.47 15.09 4.55
CA ASP A 332 -12.04 16.08 3.64
C ASP A 332 -11.78 15.69 2.18
N ALA A 333 -10.58 15.18 1.86
CA ALA A 333 -10.22 14.78 0.50
C ALA A 333 -10.83 13.44 0.06
N HIS A 334 -11.21 12.55 0.98
CA HIS A 334 -11.67 11.19 0.64
C HIS A 334 -12.92 10.77 1.42
N PRO A 335 -14.03 11.54 1.37
CA PRO A 335 -15.22 11.28 2.16
C PRO A 335 -15.87 9.92 1.84
N ALA A 336 -15.92 9.50 0.56
CA ALA A 336 -16.45 8.19 0.18
C ALA A 336 -15.70 7.02 0.83
N PHE A 337 -14.37 7.14 0.98
CA PHE A 337 -13.56 6.12 1.63
C PHE A 337 -14.01 5.92 3.09
N PHE A 338 -14.16 7.01 3.85
CA PHE A 338 -14.58 6.90 5.26
C PHE A 338 -16.02 6.43 5.38
N ALA A 339 -16.91 6.85 4.47
CA ALA A 339 -18.29 6.37 4.43
C ALA A 339 -18.38 4.84 4.16
N ASP A 340 -17.52 4.28 3.29
CA ASP A 340 -17.49 2.83 3.04
C ASP A 340 -16.84 2.04 4.19
N LYS A 341 -15.69 2.53 4.69
CA LYS A 341 -14.85 1.77 5.63
C LYS A 341 -15.29 1.90 7.08
N VAL A 342 -15.86 3.04 7.46
CA VAL A 342 -16.40 3.29 8.82
C VAL A 342 -17.82 3.88 8.70
N PRO A 343 -18.78 3.10 8.16
CA PRO A 343 -20.14 3.59 8.03
C PRO A 343 -20.75 3.84 9.40
N THR A 344 -21.48 4.95 9.53
CA THR A 344 -22.22 5.30 10.75
C THR A 344 -23.15 4.15 11.16
N GLY A 345 -23.04 3.68 12.40
CA GLY A 345 -23.79 2.54 12.93
C GLY A 345 -23.16 1.17 12.67
N ASN A 346 -22.01 1.11 11.99
CA ASN A 346 -21.20 -0.10 11.84
C ASN A 346 -19.69 0.23 11.76
N GLU A 347 -19.20 0.91 12.79
CA GLU A 347 -17.82 1.39 12.90
C GLU A 347 -16.80 0.24 13.00
N THR A 348 -17.26 -0.99 13.30
CA THR A 348 -16.42 -2.20 13.37
C THR A 348 -16.34 -2.98 12.05
N LYS A 349 -17.07 -2.58 10.99
CA LYS A 349 -17.12 -3.27 9.70
C LYS A 349 -15.74 -3.60 9.17
N TYR A 350 -14.87 -2.60 9.08
CA TYR A 350 -13.53 -2.79 8.55
C TYR A 350 -12.69 -3.76 9.40
N VAL A 351 -12.65 -3.57 10.72
CA VAL A 351 -11.84 -4.39 11.62
C VAL A 351 -12.25 -5.86 11.52
N LYS A 352 -13.56 -6.14 11.48
CA LYS A 352 -14.09 -7.50 11.32
C LYS A 352 -13.74 -8.11 9.96
N HIS A 353 -13.81 -7.33 8.88
CA HIS A 353 -13.51 -7.80 7.53
C HIS A 353 -12.02 -8.07 7.32
N VAL A 354 -11.18 -7.10 7.69
CA VAL A 354 -9.78 -7.04 7.27
C VAL A 354 -8.81 -7.62 8.31
N HIS A 355 -9.17 -7.57 9.59
CA HIS A 355 -8.40 -8.15 10.70
C HIS A 355 -9.11 -9.34 11.37
N GLY A 356 -10.30 -9.72 10.88
CA GLY A 356 -11.07 -10.84 11.42
C GLY A 356 -10.76 -12.18 10.74
N GLU A 357 -11.80 -12.82 10.23
CA GLU A 357 -11.78 -14.26 9.87
C GLU A 357 -10.76 -14.62 8.80
N LEU A 358 -10.64 -13.81 7.75
CA LEU A 358 -9.68 -14.10 6.68
C LEU A 358 -8.23 -14.06 7.19
N LEU A 359 -7.88 -13.07 8.01
CA LEU A 359 -6.53 -12.99 8.59
C LEU A 359 -6.26 -14.18 9.51
N ASP A 360 -7.25 -14.58 10.33
CA ASP A 360 -7.11 -15.73 11.23
C ASP A 360 -6.94 -17.03 10.44
N GLU A 361 -7.73 -17.23 9.39
CA GLU A 361 -7.62 -18.37 8.49
C GLU A 361 -6.21 -18.46 7.88
N ARG A 362 -5.68 -17.33 7.37
CA ARG A 362 -4.35 -17.30 6.75
C ARG A 362 -3.22 -17.57 7.76
N LEU A 363 -3.30 -16.99 8.96
CA LEU A 363 -2.31 -17.21 10.00
C LEU A 363 -2.37 -18.65 10.54
N THR A 364 -3.56 -19.22 10.72
CA THR A 364 -3.71 -20.61 11.15
C THR A 364 -3.25 -21.62 10.09
N ASP A 365 -3.49 -21.35 8.81
CA ASP A 365 -2.90 -22.17 7.75
C ASP A 365 -1.37 -22.10 7.77
N ALA A 366 -0.80 -20.91 7.94
CA ALA A 366 0.64 -20.72 8.08
C ALA A 366 1.23 -21.47 9.30
N GLU A 367 0.55 -21.43 10.45
CA GLU A 367 0.95 -22.14 11.67
C GLU A 367 1.03 -23.67 11.46
N ARG A 368 0.07 -24.24 10.71
CA ARG A 368 0.11 -25.67 10.34
C ARG A 368 1.31 -26.04 9.47
N HIS A 369 1.94 -25.05 8.84
CA HIS A 369 3.11 -25.21 7.97
C HIS A 369 4.42 -24.80 8.65
N GLY A 370 4.44 -24.67 9.97
CA GLY A 370 5.66 -24.46 10.75
C GLY A 370 6.03 -23.00 10.98
N PHE A 371 5.17 -22.05 10.61
CA PHE A 371 5.32 -20.67 11.06
C PHE A 371 4.84 -20.51 12.50
N ARG A 372 5.47 -19.60 13.24
CA ARG A 372 5.07 -19.15 14.57
C ARG A 372 4.75 -17.67 14.48
N PHE A 373 3.58 -17.29 14.97
CA PHE A 373 3.19 -15.90 15.15
C PHE A 373 2.99 -15.63 16.64
N GLU A 374 3.59 -14.55 17.13
CA GLU A 374 3.51 -14.16 18.53
C GLU A 374 3.24 -12.66 18.66
N MET A 375 2.22 -12.31 19.42
CA MET A 375 2.00 -10.95 19.88
C MET A 375 2.86 -10.68 21.11
N LEU A 376 3.62 -9.60 21.08
CA LEU A 376 4.47 -9.18 22.21
C LEU A 376 3.73 -8.28 23.22
N HIS A 377 2.48 -7.94 22.91
CA HIS A 377 1.57 -7.18 23.77
C HIS A 377 0.11 -7.58 23.48
N PRO A 378 -0.84 -7.33 24.40
CA PRO A 378 -2.26 -7.64 24.18
C PRO A 378 -2.87 -6.87 23.00
N SER A 379 -3.79 -7.48 22.26
CA SER A 379 -4.54 -6.84 21.18
C SER A 379 -6.04 -6.93 21.42
N TRP A 380 -6.76 -5.87 21.08
CA TRP A 380 -8.22 -5.86 20.98
C TRP A 380 -8.73 -6.60 19.74
N THR A 381 -7.85 -6.94 18.80
CA THR A 381 -8.19 -7.76 17.63
C THR A 381 -8.22 -9.23 18.02
N PRO A 382 -9.38 -9.93 17.97
CA PRO A 382 -9.47 -11.32 18.44
C PRO A 382 -8.50 -12.27 17.76
N THR A 383 -8.29 -12.11 16.45
CA THR A 383 -7.32 -12.87 15.66
C THR A 383 -5.89 -12.76 16.21
N LEU A 384 -5.46 -11.56 16.60
CA LEU A 384 -4.12 -11.33 17.12
C LEU A 384 -4.02 -11.72 18.60
N GLN A 385 -5.07 -11.49 19.38
CA GLN A 385 -5.10 -11.87 20.80
C GLN A 385 -4.89 -13.37 21.04
N LYS A 386 -5.34 -14.24 20.12
CA LYS A 386 -5.07 -15.69 20.16
C LYS A 386 -3.58 -16.04 20.18
N ARG A 387 -2.72 -15.13 19.73
CA ARG A 387 -1.26 -15.29 19.59
C ARG A 387 -0.48 -14.54 20.68
N TYR A 388 -1.15 -13.99 21.69
CA TYR A 388 -0.52 -13.40 22.86
C TYR A 388 -0.37 -14.45 23.98
N PHE A 389 0.85 -14.66 24.48
CA PHE A 389 1.14 -15.68 25.50
C PHE A 389 1.52 -15.13 26.88
N GLY A 390 1.52 -13.81 27.07
CA GLY A 390 1.92 -13.17 28.35
C GLY A 390 3.44 -13.20 28.62
N GLU A 391 3.87 -12.56 29.72
CA GLU A 391 5.29 -12.43 30.11
C GLU A 391 5.93 -13.74 30.61
N ASN A 392 5.17 -14.82 30.77
CA ASN A 392 5.63 -16.07 31.39
C ASN A 392 6.50 -16.97 30.49
N ARG A 393 7.01 -16.49 29.35
CA ARG A 393 7.85 -17.29 28.43
C ARG A 393 9.34 -16.96 28.44
N ASP A 394 9.76 -15.81 28.98
CA ASP A 394 11.19 -15.47 29.08
C ASP A 394 11.92 -16.25 30.22
N GLN A 395 11.29 -17.29 30.79
CA GLN A 395 11.85 -18.20 31.80
C GLN A 395 12.02 -19.66 31.33
N ARG A 396 11.95 -19.96 30.02
CA ARG A 396 12.16 -21.33 29.51
C ARG A 396 13.22 -21.45 28.45
#